data_AF-A0A820DXA1-F1
#
_entry.id   AF-A0A820DXA1-F1
#
_cell.length_a   1.000
_cell.length_b   1.000
_cell.length_c   1.000
_cell.angle_alpha   90.00
_cell.angle_beta   90.00
_cell.angle_gamma   90.00
#
_symmetry.space_group_name_H-M   'P 1'
#
loop_
_entity.id
_entity.type
_entity.pdbx_description
1 polymer ?
#
loop_
_entity_poly.entity_id
_entity_poly.type
_entity_poly.pdbx_seq_one_letter_code
_entity_poly.pdbx_strand_id
1 'polypeptide(L)'
;RLLRVIYQKSRMHQTIHWRTHRKMTIQLLSISLLYLFIYMPKMLIEFLHLCGIPNYVGKYFMSYAEFFAYYGNLLLPFVCAGSMPQLKKRILKSFPCCQRHIQTVTP
;
A
#
# COMPACT_ATOMS: atom_id res chain seq x y z
N ARG A 1 1.81 43.05 2.44
CA ARG A 1 2.06 42.11 3.57
C ARG A 1 1.21 40.83 3.49
N LEU A 2 -0.08 40.92 3.16
CA LEU A 2 -0.99 39.76 3.00
C LEU A 2 -0.54 38.72 1.97
N LEU A 3 -0.01 39.15 0.81
CA LEU A 3 0.47 38.23 -0.24
C LEU A 3 1.59 37.28 0.23
N ARG A 4 2.47 37.73 1.13
CA ARG A 4 3.54 36.88 1.69
C ARG A 4 2.98 35.77 2.59
N VAL A 5 1.96 36.09 3.37
CA VAL A 5 1.29 35.15 4.27
C VAL A 5 0.53 34.10 3.47
N ILE A 6 -0.17 34.51 2.40
CA ILE A 6 -0.87 33.59 1.49
C ILE A 6 0.14 32.68 0.78
N TYR A 7 1.26 33.24 0.30
CA TYR A 7 2.30 32.46 -0.38
C TYR A 7 2.99 31.45 0.57
N GLN A 8 3.30 31.84 1.81
CA GLN A 8 3.84 30.93 2.83
C GLN A 8 2.84 29.84 3.20
N LYS A 9 1.56 30.19 3.37
CA LYS A 9 0.49 29.24 3.68
C LYS A 9 0.26 28.25 2.53
N SER A 10 0.29 28.74 1.29
CA SER A 10 0.16 27.91 0.08
C SER A 10 1.36 26.99 -0.12
N ARG A 11 2.59 27.48 0.08
CA ARG A 11 3.83 26.67 0.06
C ARG A 11 3.81 25.53 1.08
N MET A 12 3.40 25.81 2.31
CA MET A 12 3.27 24.76 3.34
C MET A 12 2.18 23.75 2.95
N HIS A 13 1.04 24.21 2.44
CA HIS A 13 -0.02 23.32 1.96
C HIS A 13 0.42 22.45 0.79
N GLN A 14 1.10 23.01 -0.22
CA GLN A 14 1.61 22.26 -1.37
C GLN A 14 2.62 21.18 -0.97
N THR A 15 3.53 21.49 -0.04
CA THR A 15 4.53 20.51 0.43
C THR A 15 3.85 19.34 1.16
N ILE A 16 2.80 19.62 1.94
CA ILE A 16 1.98 18.60 2.62
C ILE A 16 1.16 17.79 1.61
N HIS A 17 0.57 18.46 0.62
CA HIS A 17 -0.24 17.82 -0.41
C HIS A 17 0.62 16.90 -1.29
N TRP A 18 1.82 17.34 -1.68
CA TRP A 18 2.79 16.55 -2.44
C TRP A 18 3.25 15.30 -1.69
N ARG A 19 3.57 15.43 -0.40
CA ARG A 19 3.92 14.27 0.45
C ARG A 19 2.74 13.31 0.62
N THR A 20 1.51 13.80 0.60
CA THR A 20 0.29 12.99 0.72
C THR A 20 0.03 12.23 -0.58
N HIS A 21 0.09 12.92 -1.73
CA HIS A 21 -0.06 12.32 -3.05
C HIS A 21 0.96 11.21 -3.29
N ARG A 22 2.25 11.45 -3.01
CA ARG A 22 3.28 10.40 -3.16
C ARG A 22 2.99 9.16 -2.32
N LYS A 23 2.45 9.30 -1.11
CA LYS A 23 2.09 8.16 -0.26
C LYS A 23 0.89 7.38 -0.79
N MET A 24 -0.13 8.09 -1.29
CA MET A 24 -1.28 7.45 -1.96
C MET A 24 -0.82 6.70 -3.22
N THR A 25 0.09 7.29 -4.01
CA THR A 25 0.68 6.61 -5.18
C THR A 25 1.47 5.37 -4.78
N ILE A 26 2.28 5.42 -3.71
CA ILE A 26 3.03 4.25 -3.22
C ILE A 26 2.07 3.16 -2.72
N GLN A 27 0.99 3.54 -2.02
CA GLN A 27 -0.03 2.59 -1.58
C GLN A 27 -0.69 1.91 -2.77
N LEU A 28 -1.12 2.71 -3.76
CA LEU A 28 -1.74 2.19 -4.98
C LEU A 28 -0.77 1.27 -5.73
N LEU A 29 0.49 1.69 -5.89
CA LEU A 29 1.54 0.90 -6.52
C LEU A 29 1.78 -0.42 -5.76
N SER A 30 1.80 -0.38 -4.43
CA SER A 30 1.98 -1.57 -3.60
C SER A 30 0.81 -2.55 -3.74
N ILE A 31 -0.43 -2.04 -3.78
CA ILE A 31 -1.63 -2.85 -4.02
C ILE A 31 -1.56 -3.44 -5.43
N SER A 32 -1.23 -2.64 -6.44
CA SER A 32 -1.10 -3.10 -7.83
C SER A 32 -0.04 -4.18 -7.97
N LEU A 33 1.13 -4.03 -7.34
CA LEU A 33 2.17 -5.05 -7.33
C LEU A 33 1.69 -6.34 -6.65
N LEU A 34 1.03 -6.24 -5.50
CA LEU A 34 0.44 -7.39 -4.81
C LEU A 34 -0.55 -8.14 -5.71
N TYR A 35 -1.46 -7.41 -6.34
CA TYR A 35 -2.41 -7.97 -7.30
C TYR A 35 -1.69 -8.62 -8.49
N LEU A 36 -0.67 -7.96 -9.03
CA LEU A 36 0.11 -8.48 -10.14
C LEU A 36 0.80 -9.80 -9.74
N PHE A 37 1.43 -9.88 -8.57
CA PHE A 37 2.02 -11.13 -8.08
C PHE A 37 1.00 -12.24 -7.85
N ILE A 38 -0.19 -11.94 -7.35
CA ILE A 38 -1.26 -12.93 -7.13
C ILE A 38 -1.84 -13.42 -8.46
N TYR A 39 -2.06 -12.52 -9.42
CA TYR A 39 -2.69 -12.85 -10.71
C TYR A 39 -1.72 -13.42 -11.75
N MET A 40 -0.44 -13.08 -11.67
CA MET A 40 0.59 -13.53 -12.62
C MET A 40 0.63 -15.06 -12.78
N PRO A 41 0.63 -15.90 -11.72
CA PRO A 41 0.59 -17.35 -11.88
C PRO A 41 -0.69 -17.82 -12.58
N LYS A 42 -1.84 -17.20 -12.30
CA LYS A 42 -3.10 -17.54 -12.97
C LYS A 42 -3.07 -17.21 -14.47
N MET A 43 -2.60 -16.00 -14.81
CA MET A 43 -2.43 -15.56 -16.19
C MET A 43 -1.46 -16.47 -16.97
N LEU A 44 -0.38 -16.91 -16.33
CA LEU A 44 0.61 -17.81 -16.94
C LEU A 44 0.01 -19.18 -17.26
N ILE A 45 -0.81 -19.75 -16.36
CA ILE A 45 -1.50 -21.03 -16.60
C ILE A 45 -2.52 -20.90 -17.74
N GLU A 46 -3.31 -19.82 -17.76
CA GLU A 46 -4.25 -19.57 -18.86
C GLU A 46 -3.50 -19.46 -20.20
N PHE A 47 -2.35 -18.80 -20.22
CA PHE A 47 -1.51 -18.71 -21.42
C PHE A 47 -0.96 -20.07 -21.86
N LEU A 48 -0.53 -20.90 -20.91
CA LEU A 48 -0.07 -22.28 -21.18
C LEU A 48 -1.20 -23.16 -21.73
N HIS A 49 -2.42 -23.02 -21.22
CA HIS A 49 -3.59 -23.71 -21.78
C HIS A 49 -3.90 -23.26 -23.21
N LEU A 50 -3.77 -21.96 -23.51
CA LEU A 50 -3.91 -21.45 -24.88
C LEU A 50 -2.84 -22.02 -25.82
N CYS A 51 -1.64 -22.32 -25.32
CA CYS A 51 -0.59 -23.02 -26.08
C CYS A 51 -0.83 -24.52 -26.26
N GLY A 52 -1.92 -25.08 -25.72
CA GLY A 52 -2.26 -26.50 -25.87
C GLY A 52 -1.61 -27.43 -24.84
N ILE A 53 -1.06 -26.89 -23.75
CA ILE A 53 -0.51 -27.71 -22.66
C ILE A 53 -1.66 -28.37 -21.90
N PRO A 54 -1.58 -29.68 -21.62
CA PRO A 54 -2.65 -30.41 -20.94
C PRO A 54 -2.89 -29.93 -19.50
N ASN A 55 -4.17 -29.84 -19.13
CA ASN A 55 -4.68 -29.25 -17.88
C ASN A 55 -4.14 -29.85 -16.57
N TYR A 56 -3.54 -31.06 -16.61
CA TYR A 56 -3.01 -31.71 -15.41
C TYR A 56 -1.79 -30.96 -14.85
N VAL A 57 -1.02 -30.28 -15.71
CA VAL A 57 0.17 -29.51 -15.30
C VAL A 57 -0.21 -28.29 -14.47
N GLY A 58 -1.34 -27.65 -14.82
CA GLY A 58 -1.85 -26.47 -14.12
C GLY A 58 -2.49 -26.77 -12.77
N LYS A 59 -2.93 -28.00 -12.51
CA LYS A 59 -3.74 -28.34 -11.33
C LYS A 59 -3.01 -28.11 -10.00
N TYR A 60 -1.74 -28.51 -9.91
CA TYR A 60 -0.92 -28.26 -8.73
C TYR A 60 -0.65 -26.77 -8.54
N PHE A 61 -0.29 -26.09 -9.63
CA PHE A 61 -0.01 -24.65 -9.62
C PHE A 61 -1.22 -23.81 -9.22
N MET A 62 -2.43 -24.23 -9.61
CA MET A 62 -3.66 -23.53 -9.29
C MET A 62 -3.98 -23.56 -7.79
N SER A 63 -3.75 -24.70 -7.12
CA SER A 63 -3.88 -24.80 -5.66
C SER A 63 -2.87 -23.92 -4.92
N TYR A 64 -1.62 -23.85 -5.39
CA TYR A 64 -0.63 -22.92 -4.83
C TYR A 64 -1.04 -21.46 -5.06
N ALA A 65 -1.53 -21.12 -6.26
CA ALA A 65 -1.97 -19.76 -6.57
C ALA A 65 -3.15 -19.31 -5.69
N GLU A 66 -4.12 -20.19 -5.45
CA GLU A 66 -5.22 -19.93 -4.51
C GLU A 66 -4.70 -19.68 -3.09
N PHE A 67 -3.78 -20.51 -2.62
CA PHE A 67 -3.17 -20.35 -1.30
C PHE A 67 -2.45 -19.00 -1.16
N PHE A 68 -1.67 -18.61 -2.16
CA PHE A 68 -1.03 -17.29 -2.21
C PHE A 68 -2.04 -16.14 -2.29
N ALA A 69 -3.16 -16.31 -2.99
CA ALA A 69 -4.23 -15.32 -3.04
C ALA A 69 -4.86 -15.08 -1.65
N TYR A 70 -5.06 -16.12 -0.85
CA TYR A 70 -5.52 -15.97 0.54
C TYR A 70 -4.52 -15.20 1.40
N TYR A 71 -3.23 -15.52 1.30
CA TYR A 71 -2.17 -14.77 1.99
C TYR A 71 -2.10 -13.32 1.53
N GLY A 72 -2.24 -13.06 0.23
CA GLY A 72 -2.29 -11.71 -0.32
C GLY A 72 -3.46 -10.88 0.21
N ASN A 73 -4.64 -11.49 0.34
CA ASN A 73 -5.80 -10.85 0.96
C ASN A 73 -5.59 -10.55 2.45
N LEU A 74 -4.91 -11.44 3.18
CA LEU A 74 -4.51 -11.20 4.56
C LEU A 74 -3.49 -10.06 4.69
N LEU A 75 -2.58 -9.92 3.72
CA LEU A 75 -1.52 -8.89 3.72
C LEU A 75 -2.01 -7.51 3.29
N LEU A 76 -3.07 -7.41 2.48
CA LEU A 76 -3.69 -6.16 2.05
C LEU A 76 -3.94 -5.16 3.19
N PRO A 77 -4.62 -5.51 4.30
CA PRO A 77 -4.83 -4.59 5.40
C PRO A 77 -3.53 -4.15 6.08
N PHE A 78 -2.49 -4.99 6.13
CA PHE A 78 -1.18 -4.61 6.70
C PHE A 78 -0.44 -3.61 5.79
N VAL A 79 -0.47 -3.84 4.48
CA VAL A 79 0.11 -2.93 3.48
C VAL A 79 -0.63 -1.58 3.49
N CYS A 80 -1.95 -1.60 3.58
CA CYS A 80 -2.78 -0.41 3.73
C CYS A 80 -2.53 0.31 5.06
N ALA A 81 -2.46 -0.41 6.18
CA ALA A 81 -2.20 0.16 7.50
C ALA A 81 -0.80 0.79 7.61
N GLY A 82 0.22 0.15 7.02
CA GLY A 82 1.58 0.70 6.95
C GLY A 82 1.67 1.97 6.10
N SER A 83 0.89 2.05 5.02
CA SER A 83 0.87 3.21 4.11
C SER A 83 0.02 4.39 4.59
N MET A 84 -0.89 4.21 5.55
CA MET A 84 -1.75 5.29 6.06
C MET A 84 -1.15 6.00 7.29
N PRO A 85 -0.47 7.15 7.13
CA PRO A 85 0.07 7.91 8.27
C PRO A 85 -1.01 8.46 9.19
N GLN A 86 -2.24 8.63 8.71
CA GLN A 86 -3.37 9.08 9.53
C GLN A 86 -3.83 7.98 10.48
N LEU A 87 -3.84 6.72 10.02
CA LEU A 87 -4.18 5.58 10.86
C LEU A 87 -3.07 5.33 11.89
N LYS A 88 -1.80 5.38 11.49
CA LYS A 88 -0.66 5.35 12.42
C LYS A 88 -0.75 6.44 13.48
N LYS A 89 -1.12 7.67 13.11
CA LYS A 89 -1.35 8.77 14.07
C LYS A 89 -2.53 8.51 15.00
N ARG A 90 -3.64 7.93 14.51
CA ARG A 90 -4.79 7.58 15.37
C ARG A 90 -4.46 6.43 16.32
N ILE A 91 -3.77 5.40 15.85
CA ILE A 91 -3.28 4.28 16.67
C ILE A 91 -2.31 4.81 17.74
N LEU A 92 -1.30 5.62 17.38
CA LEU A 92 -0.41 6.24 18.37
C LEU A 92 -1.14 7.15 19.37
N LYS A 93 -2.24 7.79 18.96
CA LYS A 93 -3.07 8.61 19.84
C LYS A 93 -3.89 7.75 20.82
N SER A 94 -4.24 6.52 20.45
CA SER A 94 -4.86 5.53 21.32
C SER A 94 -3.88 4.87 22.30
N PHE A 95 -2.56 4.96 22.03
CA PHE A 95 -1.50 4.50 22.95
C PHE A 95 -0.82 5.69 23.66
N PRO A 96 -1.33 6.12 24.83
CA PRO A 96 -0.82 7.31 25.53
C PRO A 96 0.66 7.24 25.94
N CYS A 97 1.26 6.05 25.98
CA CYS A 97 2.66 5.86 26.38
C CYS A 97 3.70 6.41 25.38
N CYS A 98 3.41 6.42 24.07
CA CYS A 98 4.37 6.87 23.05
C CYS A 98 4.32 8.38 22.75
N GLN A 99 3.32 9.12 23.26
CA GLN A 99 3.17 10.55 22.97
C GLN A 99 4.21 11.44 23.67
N ARG A 100 4.78 11.01 24.80
CA ARG A 100 5.72 11.83 25.58
C ARG A 100 7.08 12.01 24.91
N HIS A 101 7.49 11.12 24.02
CA HIS A 101 8.85 11.12 23.45
C HIS A 101 8.99 11.97 22.17
N ILE A 102 7.88 12.41 21.55
CA ILE A 102 7.91 13.17 20.29
C ILE A 102 7.86 14.69 20.53
N GLN A 103 7.36 15.16 21.69
CA GLN A 103 7.22 16.59 21.97
C GLN A 103 8.52 17.27 22.44
N THR A 104 9.58 16.53 22.72
CA THR A 104 10.86 17.07 23.23
C THR A 104 11.89 17.41 22.13
N VAL A 105 11.59 17.21 20.85
CA VAL A 105 12.60 17.27 19.75
C VAL A 105 12.31 18.34 18.67
N THR A 106 11.41 19.30 18.91
CA THR A 106 11.24 20.43 17.97
C THR A 106 11.22 21.77 18.70
N PRO A 107 12.34 22.52 18.72
CA PRO A 107 12.32 23.98 18.86
C PRO A 107 11.72 24.66 17.61
#